data_AF-A0A1Y5I6X3-F1
#
_entry.id   AF-A0A1Y5I6X3-F1
#
_cell.length_a   1.000
_cell.length_b   1.000
_cell.length_c   1.000
_cell.angle_alpha   90.00
_cell.angle_beta   90.00
_cell.angle_gamma   90.00
#
_symmetry.space_group_name_H-M   'P 1'
#
loop_
_entity.id
_entity.type
_entity.pdbx_description
1 polymer ?
#
loop_
_entity_poly.entity_id
_entity_poly.type
_entity_poly.pdbx_seq_one_letter_code
_entity_poly.pdbx_strand_id
1 'polypeptide(L)'
;VFGARGARRASDAHWMVLVRHAGDDHASVYDFLPTSPKSPATAAKLLAGREVRGEIRSRRMAGVPARGRRCVRVGTTRVGLGGRIGIESAISDFHARWNAEELKLGTNDCRNHAKELAKWLTCDYGQGLEFDVGENGDMTCRQTEEFATEEEDDVVPEFVPEPTMRPRSTVAAAARSERKEKKRQKSKGAKKSPK
;
A
#
# COMPACT_ATOMS: atom_id res chain seq x y z
N VAL A 1 -10.02 -12.90 4.88
CA VAL A 1 -10.91 -13.34 5.99
C VAL A 1 -10.15 -13.17 7.31
N PHE A 2 -10.77 -12.76 8.43
CA PHE A 2 -10.12 -12.63 9.75
C PHE A 2 -10.51 -13.75 10.71
N GLY A 3 -9.77 -14.07 11.78
CA GLY A 3 -10.13 -15.18 12.67
C GLY A 3 -9.44 -15.20 14.03
N ALA A 4 -10.23 -15.20 15.12
CA ALA A 4 -9.76 -15.44 16.49
C ALA A 4 -10.52 -16.62 17.17
N ARG A 5 -9.87 -17.33 18.11
CA ARG A 5 -10.47 -18.26 19.11
C ARG A 5 -10.39 -17.64 20.52
N GLY A 6 -11.43 -17.85 21.35
CA GLY A 6 -11.51 -17.37 22.73
C GLY A 6 -12.51 -16.23 22.95
N ALA A 7 -13.51 -16.50 23.81
CA ALA A 7 -14.44 -15.53 24.36
C ALA A 7 -13.74 -14.73 25.48
N ARG A 8 -13.26 -13.53 25.15
CA ARG A 8 -12.96 -12.41 26.05
C ARG A 8 -13.18 -11.12 25.26
N ARG A 9 -13.40 -9.99 25.94
CA ARG A 9 -13.74 -8.67 25.37
C ARG A 9 -13.07 -8.43 24.02
N ALA A 10 -13.78 -7.81 23.08
CA ALA A 10 -13.36 -7.60 21.68
C ALA A 10 -11.97 -6.95 21.51
N SER A 11 -11.40 -6.36 22.56
CA SER A 11 -10.04 -5.81 22.63
C SER A 11 -8.90 -6.84 22.54
N ASP A 12 -9.16 -8.13 22.86
CA ASP A 12 -8.10 -9.14 22.99
C ASP A 12 -8.03 -10.11 21.79
N ALA A 13 -8.70 -9.77 20.68
CA ALA A 13 -8.75 -10.62 19.50
C ALA A 13 -7.50 -10.46 18.63
N HIS A 14 -6.89 -11.57 18.24
CA HIS A 14 -5.84 -11.59 17.22
C HIS A 14 -6.44 -11.57 15.81
N TRP A 15 -5.93 -10.70 14.94
CA TRP A 15 -6.37 -10.56 13.55
C TRP A 15 -5.32 -11.16 12.59
N MET A 16 -5.80 -11.87 11.58
CA MET A 16 -4.98 -12.52 10.55
C MET A 16 -5.71 -12.50 9.21
N VAL A 17 -5.02 -12.40 8.08
CA VAL A 17 -5.65 -12.44 6.75
C VAL A 17 -5.61 -13.86 6.21
N LEU A 18 -6.78 -14.42 5.87
CA LEU A 18 -6.86 -15.63 5.05
C LEU A 18 -7.13 -15.26 3.59
N VAL A 19 -6.36 -15.87 2.69
CA VAL A 19 -6.49 -15.82 1.24
C VAL A 19 -6.82 -17.23 0.75
N ARG A 20 -7.94 -17.37 0.04
CA ARG A 20 -8.32 -18.61 -0.63
C ARG A 20 -8.15 -18.43 -2.12
N HIS A 21 -7.36 -19.30 -2.75
CA HIS A 21 -7.18 -19.32 -4.19
C HIS A 21 -8.35 -20.07 -4.85
N ALA A 22 -8.73 -19.68 -6.06
CA ALA A 22 -9.80 -20.36 -6.79
C ALA A 22 -9.39 -21.83 -7.06
N GLY A 23 -10.28 -22.77 -6.75
CA GLY A 23 -10.03 -24.21 -6.91
C GLY A 23 -9.14 -24.84 -5.83
N ASP A 24 -8.77 -24.10 -4.77
CA ASP A 24 -7.98 -24.64 -3.65
C ASP A 24 -8.89 -24.83 -2.42
N ASP A 25 -8.85 -26.03 -1.82
CA ASP A 25 -9.57 -26.34 -0.58
C ASP A 25 -8.87 -25.75 0.65
N HIS A 26 -7.63 -25.30 0.46
CA HIS A 26 -6.81 -24.68 1.48
C HIS A 26 -6.84 -23.15 1.38
N ALA A 27 -6.69 -22.51 2.54
CA ALA A 27 -6.43 -21.08 2.63
C ALA A 27 -4.99 -20.84 3.10
N SER A 28 -4.31 -19.87 2.51
CA SER A 28 -3.10 -19.28 3.07
C SER A 28 -3.50 -18.30 4.16
N VAL A 29 -2.85 -18.36 5.31
CA VAL A 29 -3.08 -17.50 6.47
C VAL A 29 -1.84 -16.66 6.68
N TYR A 30 -2.03 -15.36 6.84
CA TYR A 30 -0.97 -14.40 7.11
C TYR A 30 -1.26 -13.67 8.41
N ASP A 31 -0.33 -13.77 9.35
CA ASP A 31 -0.43 -13.21 10.69
C ASP A 31 0.82 -12.42 11.05
N PHE A 32 0.66 -11.41 11.91
CA PHE A 32 1.75 -10.63 12.46
C PHE A 32 1.71 -10.74 13.98
N LEU A 33 2.77 -11.31 14.57
CA LEU A 33 2.84 -11.62 15.99
C LEU A 33 4.23 -11.28 16.53
N PRO A 34 4.37 -11.06 17.84
CA PRO A 34 5.71 -10.99 18.44
C PRO A 34 6.48 -12.28 18.19
N THR A 35 7.81 -12.20 18.06
CA THR A 35 8.65 -13.41 17.89
C THR A 35 8.42 -14.42 19.02
N SER A 36 8.21 -13.94 20.24
CA SER A 36 7.91 -14.76 21.42
C SER A 36 6.55 -14.39 22.04
N PRO A 37 5.43 -14.85 21.46
CA PRO A 37 4.09 -14.40 21.84
C PRO A 37 3.62 -14.97 23.19
N LYS A 38 4.20 -16.08 23.65
CA LYS A 38 3.88 -16.72 24.93
C LYS A 38 4.76 -16.23 26.09
N SER A 39 5.73 -15.37 25.83
CA SER A 39 6.66 -14.88 26.86
C SER A 39 5.98 -13.80 27.71
N PRO A 40 5.94 -13.96 29.05
CA PRO A 40 5.43 -12.93 29.95
C PRO A 40 6.18 -11.60 29.81
N ALA A 41 7.48 -11.64 29.52
CA ALA A 41 8.30 -10.45 29.32
C ALA A 41 7.87 -9.66 28.07
N THR A 42 7.54 -10.36 26.98
CA THR A 42 6.99 -9.74 25.76
C THR A 42 5.66 -9.05 26.07
N ALA A 43 4.76 -9.74 26.80
CA ALA A 43 3.48 -9.19 27.19
C ALA A 43 3.64 -7.94 28.06
N ALA A 44 4.51 -7.98 29.08
CA ALA A 44 4.78 -6.84 29.94
C ALA A 44 5.31 -5.63 29.17
N LYS A 45 6.22 -5.83 28.20
CA LYS A 45 6.73 -4.76 27.34
C LYS A 45 5.61 -4.11 26.51
N LEU A 46 4.80 -4.94 25.84
CA LEU A 46 3.69 -4.47 25.01
C LEU A 46 2.62 -3.72 25.82
N LEU A 47 2.26 -4.24 26.99
CA LEU A 47 1.31 -3.60 27.90
C LEU A 47 1.84 -2.28 28.49
N ALA A 48 3.17 -2.16 28.64
CA ALA A 48 3.83 -0.92 29.00
C ALA A 48 3.96 0.07 27.82
N GLY A 49 3.36 -0.23 26.66
CA GLY A 49 3.43 0.61 25.46
C GLY A 49 4.77 0.60 24.73
N ARG A 50 5.66 -0.33 25.08
CA ARG A 50 6.97 -0.51 24.42
C ARG A 50 6.84 -1.38 23.18
N GLU A 51 7.77 -1.21 22.26
CA GLU A 51 7.90 -2.03 21.06
C GLU A 51 8.64 -3.34 21.34
N VAL A 52 8.33 -4.35 20.54
CA VAL A 52 9.01 -5.65 20.52
C VAL A 52 9.21 -6.09 19.08
N ARG A 53 10.18 -6.98 18.86
CA ARG A 53 10.35 -7.59 17.54
C ARG A 53 9.12 -8.41 17.16
N GLY A 54 8.53 -8.05 16.04
CA GLY A 54 7.47 -8.80 15.37
C GLY A 54 8.02 -9.84 14.41
N GLU A 55 7.13 -10.70 13.96
CA GLU A 55 7.38 -11.73 12.97
C GLU A 55 6.13 -11.84 12.11
N ILE A 56 6.32 -11.70 10.80
CA ILE A 56 5.29 -11.98 9.80
C ILE A 56 5.33 -13.48 9.53
N ARG A 57 4.19 -14.11 9.68
CA ARG A 57 4.03 -15.56 9.53
C ARG A 57 3.07 -15.86 8.39
N SER A 58 3.39 -16.91 7.65
CA SER A 58 2.52 -17.49 6.65
C SER A 58 2.35 -18.98 6.92
N ARG A 59 1.11 -19.46 6.88
CA ARG A 59 0.81 -20.88 7.08
C ARG A 59 -0.38 -21.32 6.24
N ARG A 60 -0.39 -22.59 5.83
CA ARG A 60 -1.53 -23.19 5.15
C ARG A 60 -2.54 -23.70 6.17
N MET A 61 -3.82 -23.48 5.92
CA MET A 61 -4.92 -23.98 6.73
C MET A 61 -5.91 -24.77 5.86
N ALA A 62 -6.41 -25.89 6.38
CA ALA A 62 -7.46 -26.65 5.73
C ALA A 62 -8.80 -25.90 5.85
N GLY A 63 -9.29 -25.37 4.73
CA GLY A 63 -10.53 -24.62 4.66
C GLY A 63 -10.50 -23.21 5.24
N VAL A 64 -11.59 -22.48 4.98
CA VAL A 64 -11.93 -21.22 5.63
C VAL A 64 -12.98 -21.54 6.70
N PRO A 65 -12.89 -20.98 7.91
CA PRO A 65 -13.92 -21.21 8.93
C PRO A 65 -15.32 -20.88 8.39
N ALA A 66 -16.30 -21.72 8.71
CA ALA A 66 -17.69 -21.52 8.28
C ALA A 66 -18.26 -20.17 8.74
N ARG A 67 -19.23 -19.63 7.96
CA ARG A 67 -19.99 -18.40 8.27
C ARG A 67 -20.49 -18.44 9.72
N GLY A 68 -20.38 -17.32 10.43
CA GLY A 68 -20.81 -17.20 11.84
C GLY A 68 -19.73 -17.54 12.88
N ARG A 69 -18.56 -18.02 12.46
CA ARG A 69 -17.33 -17.88 13.26
C ARG A 69 -16.73 -16.51 12.94
N ARG A 70 -16.05 -15.86 13.89
CA ARG A 70 -15.40 -14.52 13.84
C ARG A 70 -14.54 -14.28 12.59
N CYS A 71 -15.18 -14.24 11.43
CA CYS A 71 -14.61 -14.33 10.11
C CYS A 71 -15.52 -13.58 9.14
N VAL A 72 -15.00 -12.47 8.62
CA VAL A 72 -15.71 -11.66 7.61
C VAL A 72 -15.03 -11.82 6.25
N ARG A 73 -15.84 -11.95 5.19
CA ARG A 73 -15.35 -11.87 3.81
C ARG A 73 -15.17 -10.40 3.46
N VAL A 74 -13.94 -10.02 3.16
CA VAL A 74 -13.56 -8.64 2.81
C VAL A 74 -13.91 -8.35 1.36
N GLY A 75 -13.45 -9.19 0.43
CA GLY A 75 -13.62 -8.97 -0.99
C GLY A 75 -12.93 -10.05 -1.81
N THR A 76 -12.96 -9.87 -3.12
CA THR A 76 -12.06 -10.55 -4.06
C THR A 76 -10.80 -9.73 -4.21
N THR A 77 -9.71 -10.36 -4.66
CA THR A 77 -8.49 -9.63 -4.99
C THR A 77 -8.76 -8.62 -6.12
N ARG A 78 -8.13 -7.45 -6.07
CA ARG A 78 -8.26 -6.43 -7.11
C ARG A 78 -7.84 -6.96 -8.49
N VAL A 79 -8.42 -6.37 -9.53
CA VAL A 79 -8.16 -6.76 -10.92
C VAL A 79 -6.68 -6.50 -11.25
N GLY A 80 -6.05 -7.40 -12.01
CA GLY A 80 -4.66 -7.23 -12.46
C GLY A 80 -3.59 -7.80 -11.51
N LEU A 81 -3.95 -8.29 -10.31
CA LEU A 81 -3.01 -9.02 -9.42
C LEU A 81 -2.55 -10.37 -9.99
N GLY A 82 -3.11 -10.82 -11.11
CA GLY A 82 -2.82 -12.14 -11.69
C GLY A 82 -3.43 -13.29 -10.88
N GLY A 83 -3.19 -14.52 -11.32
CA GLY A 83 -3.58 -15.71 -10.57
C GLY A 83 -2.75 -15.87 -9.28
N ARG A 84 -2.68 -17.11 -8.75
CA ARG A 84 -1.99 -17.41 -7.49
C ARG A 84 -0.61 -16.77 -7.35
N ILE A 85 0.23 -16.84 -8.40
CA ILE A 85 1.61 -16.33 -8.37
C ILE A 85 1.64 -14.82 -8.12
N GLY A 86 0.79 -14.05 -8.80
CA GLY A 86 0.80 -12.60 -8.65
C GLY A 86 0.19 -12.14 -7.31
N ILE A 87 -0.77 -12.89 -6.77
CA ILE A 87 -1.27 -12.67 -5.41
C ILE A 87 -0.15 -12.89 -4.38
N GLU A 88 0.57 -14.00 -4.43
CA GLU A 88 1.68 -14.28 -3.50
C GLU A 88 2.82 -13.26 -3.66
N SER A 89 3.12 -12.82 -4.89
CA SER A 89 4.10 -11.75 -5.15
C SER A 89 3.68 -10.43 -4.48
N ALA A 90 2.42 -10.02 -4.64
CA ALA A 90 1.93 -8.79 -4.03
C ALA A 90 1.95 -8.84 -2.49
N ILE A 91 1.73 -10.02 -1.91
CA ILE A 91 1.85 -10.24 -0.46
C ILE A 91 3.31 -10.13 -0.02
N SER A 92 4.23 -10.73 -0.78
CA SER A 92 5.67 -10.62 -0.52
C SER A 92 6.14 -9.16 -0.56
N ASP A 93 5.69 -8.40 -1.58
CA ASP A 93 6.02 -6.98 -1.72
C ASP A 93 5.43 -6.12 -0.58
N PHE A 94 4.26 -6.48 -0.07
CA PHE A 94 3.68 -5.84 1.11
C PHE A 94 4.51 -6.15 2.36
N HIS A 95 4.83 -7.43 2.62
CA HIS A 95 5.61 -7.82 3.78
C HIS A 95 7.03 -7.24 3.78
N ALA A 96 7.64 -7.05 2.60
CA ALA A 96 8.94 -6.40 2.48
C ALA A 96 8.93 -4.93 2.90
N ARG A 97 7.77 -4.25 2.80
CA ARG A 97 7.59 -2.85 3.23
C ARG A 97 7.11 -2.72 4.66
N TRP A 98 6.58 -3.81 5.24
CA TRP A 98 6.04 -3.79 6.59
C TRP A 98 7.16 -3.71 7.64
N ASN A 99 7.05 -2.79 8.58
CA ASN A 99 8.01 -2.68 9.68
C ASN A 99 7.77 -3.80 10.70
N ALA A 100 8.43 -4.94 10.50
CA ALA A 100 8.33 -6.08 11.41
C ALA A 100 9.17 -5.93 12.69
N GLU A 101 10.11 -4.99 12.73
CA GLU A 101 11.04 -4.85 13.87
C GLU A 101 10.39 -4.13 15.06
N GLU A 102 9.41 -3.26 14.80
CA GLU A 102 8.78 -2.38 15.80
C GLU A 102 7.31 -2.74 16.04
N LEU A 103 7.00 -3.97 16.46
CA LEU A 103 5.64 -4.35 16.82
C LEU A 103 5.21 -3.61 18.08
N LYS A 104 4.11 -2.85 17.99
CA LYS A 104 3.56 -2.01 19.06
C LYS A 104 2.03 -2.02 19.04
N LEU A 105 1.42 -2.27 20.19
CA LEU A 105 -0.05 -2.32 20.32
C LEU A 105 -0.67 -0.96 19.94
N GLY A 106 -1.74 -1.00 19.14
CA GLY A 106 -2.51 0.19 18.71
C GLY A 106 -1.95 0.89 17.47
N THR A 107 -0.65 0.79 17.18
CA THR A 107 -0.03 1.49 16.05
C THR A 107 0.54 0.54 14.99
N ASN A 108 1.31 -0.46 15.38
CA ASN A 108 1.92 -1.44 14.48
C ASN A 108 1.69 -2.84 15.05
N ASP A 109 0.43 -3.28 14.99
CA ASP A 109 -0.01 -4.53 15.57
C ASP A 109 -0.68 -5.44 14.53
N CYS A 110 -1.12 -6.61 14.99
CA CYS A 110 -1.77 -7.59 14.13
C CYS A 110 -3.05 -7.06 13.46
N ARG A 111 -3.74 -6.09 14.07
CA ARG A 111 -4.98 -5.51 13.54
C ARG A 111 -4.67 -4.55 12.40
N ASN A 112 -3.67 -3.69 12.56
CA ASN A 112 -3.26 -2.78 11.49
C ASN A 112 -2.63 -3.55 10.32
N HIS A 113 -1.76 -4.52 10.60
CA HIS A 113 -1.23 -5.43 9.57
C HIS A 113 -2.35 -6.11 8.77
N ALA A 114 -3.33 -6.66 9.50
CA ALA A 114 -4.51 -7.29 8.93
C ALA A 114 -5.29 -6.37 7.98
N LYS A 115 -5.58 -5.14 8.43
CA LYS A 115 -6.33 -4.14 7.67
C LYS A 115 -5.58 -3.70 6.42
N GLU A 116 -4.32 -3.33 6.57
CA GLU A 116 -3.49 -2.83 5.46
C GLU A 116 -3.23 -3.92 4.41
N LEU A 117 -2.96 -5.15 4.83
CA LEU A 117 -2.83 -6.27 3.90
C LEU A 117 -4.15 -6.56 3.16
N ALA A 118 -5.29 -6.51 3.86
CA ALA A 118 -6.58 -6.69 3.22
C ALA A 118 -6.89 -5.58 2.21
N LYS A 119 -6.61 -4.32 2.56
CA LYS A 119 -6.72 -3.17 1.67
C LYS A 119 -5.81 -3.34 0.44
N TRP A 120 -4.54 -3.66 0.65
CA TRP A 120 -3.56 -3.89 -0.41
C TRP A 120 -4.00 -4.93 -1.45
N LEU A 121 -4.70 -5.98 -0.99
CA LEU A 121 -5.15 -7.07 -1.86
C LEU A 121 -6.50 -6.81 -2.53
N THR A 122 -7.40 -6.04 -1.91
CA THR A 122 -8.83 -5.99 -2.33
C THR A 122 -9.29 -4.62 -2.81
N CYS A 123 -8.54 -3.56 -2.52
CA CYS A 123 -8.91 -2.19 -2.83
C CYS A 123 -8.02 -1.64 -3.94
N ASP A 124 -8.61 -0.82 -4.80
CA ASP A 124 -7.86 0.02 -5.72
C ASP A 124 -7.32 1.27 -5.02
N TYR A 125 -6.43 2.00 -5.68
CA TYR A 125 -5.86 3.22 -5.12
C TYR A 125 -6.97 4.24 -4.81
N GLY A 126 -6.93 4.84 -3.62
CA GLY A 126 -7.96 5.78 -3.15
C GLY A 126 -9.20 5.13 -2.52
N GLN A 127 -9.31 3.80 -2.47
CA GLN A 127 -10.40 3.15 -1.74
C GLN A 127 -9.99 2.85 -0.28
N GLY A 128 -10.94 3.04 0.64
CA GLY A 128 -10.78 2.72 2.05
C GLY A 128 -11.45 1.40 2.44
N LEU A 129 -11.15 0.93 3.64
CA LEU A 129 -11.70 -0.31 4.18
C LEU A 129 -11.99 -0.15 5.67
N GLU A 130 -13.28 -0.17 6.00
CA GLU A 130 -13.76 -0.07 7.37
C GLU A 130 -14.15 -1.43 7.92
N PHE A 131 -13.80 -1.65 9.18
CA PHE A 131 -14.10 -2.88 9.90
C PHE A 131 -14.77 -2.56 11.22
N ASP A 132 -16.00 -3.05 11.36
CA ASP A 132 -16.75 -2.94 12.60
C ASP A 132 -16.86 -4.31 13.27
N VAL A 133 -16.70 -4.32 14.59
CA VAL A 133 -16.86 -5.52 15.42
C VAL A 133 -18.00 -5.24 16.39
N GLY A 134 -19.17 -5.79 16.09
CA GLY A 134 -20.34 -5.69 16.96
C GLY A 134 -20.11 -6.35 18.32
N GLU A 135 -20.94 -6.00 19.30
CA GLU A 135 -20.81 -6.46 20.69
C GLU A 135 -20.84 -7.99 20.83
N ASN A 136 -21.55 -8.68 19.95
CA ASN A 136 -21.63 -10.14 19.90
C ASN A 136 -20.41 -10.81 19.25
N GLY A 137 -19.40 -10.03 18.85
CA GLY A 137 -18.24 -10.50 18.10
C GLY A 137 -18.52 -10.68 16.60
N ASP A 138 -19.68 -10.23 16.12
CA ASP A 138 -20.02 -10.17 14.71
C ASP A 138 -19.13 -9.14 14.02
N MET A 139 -18.48 -9.54 12.94
CA MET A 139 -17.60 -8.64 12.18
C MET A 139 -18.25 -8.26 10.86
N THR A 140 -18.29 -6.96 10.58
CA THR A 140 -18.69 -6.43 9.28
C THR A 140 -17.51 -5.68 8.65
N CYS A 141 -17.53 -5.63 7.32
CA CYS A 141 -16.49 -5.00 6.51
C CYS A 141 -17.20 -4.19 5.43
N ARG A 142 -16.82 -2.92 5.27
CA ARG A 142 -17.36 -2.02 4.24
C ARG A 142 -16.21 -1.37 3.48
N GLN A 143 -16.29 -1.35 2.16
CA GLN A 143 -15.41 -0.53 1.34
C GLN A 143 -15.94 0.91 1.30
N THR A 144 -15.03 1.88 1.40
CA THR A 144 -15.36 3.30 1.32
C THR A 144 -14.73 3.89 0.08
N GLU A 145 -15.46 4.76 -0.61
CA GLU A 145 -14.96 5.55 -1.75
C GLU A 145 -14.50 6.91 -1.23
N GLU A 146 -13.50 6.92 -0.35
CA GLU A 146 -12.87 8.17 0.09
C GLU A 146 -11.75 8.55 -0.88
N PHE A 147 -12.10 9.25 -1.95
CA PHE A 147 -11.12 10.05 -2.66
C PHE A 147 -10.54 11.05 -1.67
N ALA A 148 -9.25 10.94 -1.37
CA ALA A 148 -8.53 12.00 -0.69
C ALA A 148 -8.69 13.26 -1.55
N THR A 149 -9.53 14.19 -1.12
CA THR A 149 -9.52 15.54 -1.66
C THR A 149 -8.21 16.14 -1.19
N GLU A 150 -7.20 16.11 -2.05
CA GLU A 150 -6.06 17.01 -1.92
C GLU A 150 -6.65 18.42 -1.95
N GLU A 151 -6.74 19.08 -0.80
CA GLU A 151 -6.96 20.52 -0.77
C GLU A 151 -5.71 21.14 -1.41
N GLU A 152 -5.85 21.57 -2.67
CA GLU A 152 -4.84 22.33 -3.40
C GLU A 152 -4.64 23.68 -2.69
N ASP A 153 -3.67 23.76 -1.76
CA ASP A 153 -3.10 25.03 -1.31
C ASP A 153 -2.17 25.60 -2.41
N ASP A 154 -2.76 25.98 -3.55
CA ASP A 154 -2.09 26.80 -4.58
C ASP A 154 -2.14 28.28 -4.16
N VAL A 155 -1.38 28.65 -3.14
CA VAL A 155 -1.06 30.06 -2.87
C VAL A 155 0.00 30.48 -3.88
N VAL A 156 -0.45 31.02 -5.01
CA VAL A 156 0.40 31.67 -6.01
C VAL A 156 0.97 32.96 -5.38
N PRO A 157 2.29 33.12 -5.19
CA PRO A 157 2.82 34.41 -4.76
C PRO A 157 2.74 35.42 -5.91
N GLU A 158 1.95 36.48 -5.69
CA GLU A 158 1.79 37.63 -6.57
C GLU A 158 3.14 38.34 -6.78
N PHE A 159 3.70 38.22 -7.99
CA PHE A 159 4.93 38.90 -8.39
C PHE A 159 4.65 40.39 -8.63
N VAL A 160 5.06 41.25 -7.70
CA VAL A 160 4.99 42.71 -7.83
C VAL A 160 6.21 43.19 -8.63
N PRO A 161 6.04 43.85 -9.80
CA PRO A 161 7.17 44.39 -10.54
C PRO A 161 7.55 45.79 -10.04
N GLU A 162 8.80 45.99 -9.62
CA GLU A 162 9.35 47.33 -9.34
C GLU A 162 9.99 47.99 -10.57
N PRO A 163 9.93 49.34 -10.68
CA PRO A 163 10.24 50.06 -11.91
C PRO A 163 11.73 50.44 -12.08
N THR A 164 12.10 50.53 -13.35
CA THR A 164 13.42 50.84 -13.95
C THR A 164 14.04 52.20 -13.62
N MET A 165 15.38 52.28 -13.48
CA MET A 165 16.21 53.39 -14.00
C MET A 165 17.65 52.93 -14.40
N ARG A 166 18.17 53.55 -15.48
CA ARG A 166 19.40 53.27 -16.26
C ARG A 166 20.61 54.15 -15.80
N PRO A 167 21.71 54.35 -16.59
CA PRO A 167 22.84 53.49 -16.99
C PRO A 167 24.25 54.18 -16.81
N ARG A 168 25.37 53.51 -17.16
CA ARG A 168 26.56 54.07 -17.87
C ARG A 168 27.68 53.01 -18.04
N SER A 169 27.91 52.51 -19.27
CA SER A 169 29.04 52.79 -20.20
C SER A 169 30.43 52.40 -19.66
N THR A 170 31.24 51.58 -20.33
CA THR A 170 31.94 51.93 -21.59
C THR A 170 32.73 50.75 -22.20
N VAL A 171 33.01 50.88 -23.51
CA VAL A 171 34.12 50.35 -24.35
C VAL A 171 34.26 48.83 -24.58
N ALA A 172 34.01 48.34 -25.80
CA ALA A 172 34.95 48.16 -26.95
C ALA A 172 35.39 46.67 -27.01
N ALA A 173 35.60 45.97 -28.13
CA ALA A 173 35.61 46.21 -29.57
C ALA A 173 35.53 44.82 -30.27
N ALA A 174 35.17 44.82 -31.57
CA ALA A 174 35.65 43.90 -32.63
C ALA A 174 35.41 42.36 -32.48
N ALA A 175 35.20 41.54 -33.50
CA ALA A 175 35.00 41.68 -34.94
C ALA A 175 34.42 40.36 -35.50
N ARG A 176 33.67 40.50 -36.59
CA ARG A 176 33.39 39.56 -37.71
C ARG A 176 34.31 38.32 -37.86
N SER A 177 33.74 37.17 -38.25
CA SER A 177 33.81 36.68 -39.66
C SER A 177 33.16 35.30 -39.86
N GLU A 178 32.74 35.09 -41.10
CA GLU A 178 31.90 34.03 -41.66
C GLU A 178 32.66 32.72 -41.94
N ARG A 179 31.95 31.58 -42.08
CA ARG A 179 31.84 30.75 -43.31
C ARG A 179 31.41 29.29 -43.05
N LYS A 180 30.39 28.87 -43.84
CA LYS A 180 30.29 27.66 -44.71
C LYS A 180 30.64 26.26 -44.13
N GLU A 181 30.06 25.14 -44.54
CA GLU A 181 29.06 24.75 -45.55
C GLU A 181 28.83 23.22 -45.44
N LYS A 182 27.58 22.78 -45.62
CA LYS A 182 27.05 21.49 -46.11
C LYS A 182 27.89 20.19 -45.98
N LYS A 183 27.23 19.13 -45.50
CA LYS A 183 27.06 17.92 -46.34
C LYS A 183 25.75 17.16 -46.07
N ARG A 184 25.05 16.94 -47.18
CA ARG A 184 23.81 16.20 -47.41
C ARG A 184 23.92 14.73 -46.99
N GLN A 185 22.87 14.18 -46.37
CA GLN A 185 22.43 12.81 -46.66
C GLN A 185 20.97 12.88 -47.14
N LYS A 186 20.77 12.36 -48.35
CA LYS A 186 19.52 12.39 -49.13
C LYS A 186 19.08 10.94 -49.28
N SER A 187 17.76 10.74 -49.13
CA SER A 187 16.95 9.90 -50.04
C SER A 187 16.99 8.39 -49.76
N LYS A 188 15.94 7.57 -49.89
CA LYS A 188 14.54 7.63 -50.38
C LYS A 188 13.81 6.46 -49.66
N GLY A 189 12.51 6.31 -49.59
CA GLY A 189 11.37 6.88 -50.29
C GLY A 189 10.16 6.00 -49.95
N ALA A 190 9.00 6.62 -49.81
CA ALA A 190 7.76 5.99 -49.39
C ALA A 190 7.04 5.23 -50.52
N LYS A 191 6.36 4.16 -50.10
CA LYS A 191 5.00 3.66 -50.48
C LYS A 191 4.52 3.86 -51.93
N LYS A 192 3.98 2.78 -52.51
CA LYS A 192 2.58 2.71 -53.03
C LYS A 192 2.22 1.30 -53.54
N SER A 193 1.19 0.70 -52.96
CA SER A 193 0.20 -0.18 -53.63
C SER A 193 -0.69 0.67 -54.56
N PRO A 194 -1.74 0.18 -55.27
CA PRO A 194 -2.22 -1.20 -55.52
C PRO A 194 -2.56 -1.47 -57.02
N LYS A 195 -2.85 -2.73 -57.38
CA LYS A 195 -4.04 -3.18 -58.14
C LYS A 195 -4.00 -4.69 -58.36
#